data_AF-A0A2E6F491-F1
#
_entry.id   AF-A0A2E6F491-F1
#
_cell.length_a   1.000
_cell.length_b   1.000
_cell.length_c   1.000
_cell.angle_alpha   90.00
_cell.angle_beta   90.00
_cell.angle_gamma   90.00
#
_symmetry.space_group_name_H-M   'P 1'
#
loop_
_entity.id
_entity.type
_entity.pdbx_description
1 polymer ?
#
loop_
_entity_poly.entity_id
_entity_poly.type
_entity_poly.pdbx_seq_one_letter_code
_entity_poly.pdbx_strand_id
1 'polypeptide(L)'
;MITPKLKKKYEKLILELRYLTADYDYHRMLYQDSQIRFAEAFEQYVAENNLITAEERILKTGEIGDDPEDEFTELEPVEDERQRKRINAVANAVYKKIAKATHPDKIMHMTEEEQERRRDMFQDAQDASNKREWYRLLCIATDLGISLPTPSKEHITLLETKNKELRQTIISMNKTYAMVYNKMPNEASKKNLFKEFAKATGYTTLD
;
A
#
# COMPACT_ATOMS: atom_id res chain seq x y z
N MET A 1 24.46 -25.60 -3.13
CA MET A 1 24.42 -25.09 -4.53
C MET A 1 23.01 -24.62 -4.83
N ILE A 2 22.86 -23.47 -5.51
CA ILE A 2 21.57 -22.98 -6.00
C ILE A 2 21.25 -23.74 -7.27
N THR A 3 20.10 -24.40 -7.29
CA THR A 3 19.66 -25.14 -8.46
C THR A 3 19.12 -24.18 -9.53
N PRO A 4 19.18 -24.54 -10.83
CA PRO A 4 18.56 -23.76 -11.90
C PRO A 4 17.08 -23.44 -11.62
N LYS A 5 16.35 -24.40 -11.02
CA LYS A 5 14.95 -24.23 -10.58
C LYS A 5 14.80 -23.11 -9.53
N LEU A 6 15.73 -23.04 -8.56
CA LEU A 6 15.69 -22.04 -7.50
C LEU A 6 15.98 -20.63 -8.05
N LYS A 7 16.90 -20.51 -9.01
CA LYS A 7 17.16 -19.26 -9.73
C LYS A 7 15.93 -18.77 -10.49
N LYS A 8 15.26 -19.65 -11.25
CA LYS A 8 14.02 -19.33 -11.96
C LYS A 8 12.88 -18.94 -11.03
N LYS A 9 12.76 -19.59 -9.87
CA LYS A 9 11.80 -19.20 -8.84
C LYS A 9 12.06 -17.78 -8.31
N TYR A 10 13.32 -17.44 -8.05
CA TYR A 10 13.69 -16.10 -7.61
C TYR A 10 13.37 -15.03 -8.67
N GLU A 11 13.74 -15.26 -9.93
CA GLU A 11 13.39 -14.38 -11.05
C GLU A 11 11.87 -14.15 -11.14
N LYS A 12 11.07 -15.22 -11.05
CA LYS A 12 9.61 -15.15 -11.02
C LYS A 12 9.11 -14.26 -9.87
N LEU A 13 9.63 -14.46 -8.66
CA LEU A 13 9.16 -13.73 -7.47
C LEU A 13 9.50 -12.24 -7.54
N ILE A 14 10.63 -11.86 -8.14
CA ILE A 14 10.99 -10.45 -8.37
C ILE A 14 10.03 -9.81 -9.38
N LEU A 15 9.70 -10.51 -10.48
CA LEU A 15 8.73 -10.01 -11.45
C LEU A 15 7.34 -9.84 -10.82
N GLU A 16 6.92 -10.81 -10.00
CA GLU A 16 5.67 -10.72 -9.25
C GLU A 16 5.68 -9.57 -8.25
N LEU A 17 6.78 -9.37 -7.51
CA LEU A 17 6.94 -8.26 -6.58
C LEU A 17 6.81 -6.91 -7.31
N ARG A 18 7.43 -6.79 -8.48
CA ARG A 18 7.35 -5.59 -9.31
C ARG A 18 5.90 -5.32 -9.76
N TYR A 19 5.22 -6.34 -10.27
CA TYR A 19 3.80 -6.22 -10.63
C TYR A 19 2.96 -5.77 -9.43
N LEU A 20 3.10 -6.46 -8.28
CA LEU A 20 2.30 -6.17 -7.10
C LEU A 20 2.60 -4.79 -6.48
N THR A 21 3.84 -4.31 -6.58
CA THR A 21 4.20 -2.97 -6.11
C THR A 21 3.51 -1.91 -6.97
N ALA A 22 3.55 -2.06 -8.31
CA ALA A 22 2.84 -1.16 -9.22
C ALA A 22 1.32 -1.21 -9.03
N ASP A 23 0.76 -2.42 -8.86
CA ASP A 23 -0.67 -2.63 -8.60
C ASP A 23 -1.11 -2.01 -7.26
N TYR A 24 -0.28 -2.15 -6.23
CA TYR A 24 -0.48 -1.49 -4.94
C TYR A 24 -0.45 0.03 -5.06
N ASP A 25 0.52 0.61 -5.76
CA ASP A 25 0.63 2.05 -5.95
C ASP A 25 -0.59 2.61 -6.70
N TYR A 26 -1.05 1.92 -7.75
CA TYR A 26 -2.30 2.24 -8.43
C TYR A 26 -3.51 2.21 -7.50
N HIS A 27 -3.68 1.11 -6.75
CA HIS A 27 -4.79 0.97 -5.83
C HIS A 27 -4.75 1.98 -4.69
N ARG A 28 -3.55 2.39 -4.25
CA ARG A 28 -3.35 3.44 -3.25
C ARG A 28 -3.79 4.80 -3.74
N MET A 29 -3.39 5.20 -4.94
CA MET A 29 -3.86 6.45 -5.54
C MET A 29 -5.38 6.44 -5.71
N LEU A 30 -5.92 5.35 -6.26
CA LEU A 30 -7.36 5.19 -6.43
C LEU A 30 -8.12 5.24 -5.09
N TYR A 31 -7.56 4.64 -4.04
CA TYR A 31 -8.15 4.66 -2.70
C TYR A 31 -8.21 6.06 -2.13
N GLN A 32 -7.13 6.85 -2.22
CA GLN A 32 -7.10 8.24 -1.75
C GLN A 32 -8.18 9.08 -2.42
N ASP A 33 -8.28 9.01 -3.75
CA ASP A 33 -9.33 9.71 -4.50
C ASP A 33 -10.74 9.22 -4.11
N SER A 34 -10.89 7.91 -3.90
CA SER A 34 -12.17 7.32 -3.51
C SER A 34 -12.59 7.74 -2.11
N GLN A 35 -11.65 7.90 -1.18
CA GLN A 35 -11.93 8.37 0.18
C GLN A 35 -12.51 9.77 0.17
N ILE A 36 -11.91 10.68 -0.60
CA ILE A 36 -12.40 12.07 -0.75
C ILE A 36 -13.84 12.06 -1.29
N ARG A 37 -14.06 11.39 -2.42
CA ARG A 37 -15.39 11.31 -3.06
C ARG A 37 -16.44 10.66 -2.17
N PHE A 38 -16.06 9.62 -1.44
CA PHE A 38 -16.97 8.94 -0.52
C PHE A 38 -17.34 9.86 0.64
N ALA A 39 -16.37 10.56 1.24
CA ALA A 39 -16.61 11.48 2.34
C ALA A 39 -17.56 12.61 1.92
N GLU A 40 -17.30 13.27 0.80
CA GLU A 40 -18.15 14.35 0.26
C GLU A 40 -19.59 13.86 0.00
N ALA A 41 -19.73 12.69 -0.64
CA ALA A 41 -21.04 12.14 -0.96
C ALA A 41 -21.79 11.63 0.28
N PHE A 42 -21.07 11.10 1.27
CA PHE A 42 -21.66 10.67 2.53
C PHE A 42 -22.10 11.87 3.37
N GLU A 43 -21.34 12.96 3.39
CA GLU A 43 -21.73 14.21 4.06
C GLU A 43 -23.03 14.78 3.47
N GLN A 44 -23.16 14.77 2.14
CA GLN A 44 -24.42 15.14 1.47
C GLN A 44 -25.57 14.21 1.88
N TYR A 45 -25.32 12.90 1.91
CA TYR A 45 -26.32 11.92 2.34
C TYR A 45 -26.76 12.13 3.80
N VAL A 46 -25.82 12.43 4.70
CA VAL A 46 -26.08 12.77 6.11
C VAL A 46 -26.98 14.00 6.21
N ALA A 47 -26.67 15.06 5.46
CA ALA A 47 -27.47 16.28 5.43
C ALA A 47 -28.89 16.06 4.86
N GLU A 48 -29.01 15.33 3.75
CA GLU A 48 -30.32 15.04 3.11
C GLU A 48 -31.23 14.18 3.99
N ASN A 49 -30.65 13.29 4.80
CA ASN A 49 -31.39 12.34 5.63
C ASN A 49 -31.46 12.77 7.11
N ASN A 50 -30.96 13.97 7.44
CA ASN A 50 -30.89 14.51 8.81
C ASN A 50 -30.26 13.51 9.79
N LEU A 51 -29.20 12.84 9.35
CA LEU A 51 -28.46 11.92 10.21
C LEU A 51 -27.58 12.71 11.18
N ILE A 52 -27.49 12.23 12.41
CA ILE A 52 -26.65 12.79 13.47
C ILE A 52 -25.82 11.68 14.11
N THR A 53 -24.66 12.05 14.64
CA THR A 53 -23.81 11.10 15.39
C THR A 53 -24.41 10.79 16.76
N ALA A 54 -23.96 9.70 17.39
CA ALA A 54 -24.29 9.39 18.78
C ALA A 54 -23.93 10.54 19.74
N GLU A 55 -22.78 11.19 19.55
CA GLU A 55 -22.35 12.35 20.34
C GLU A 55 -23.29 13.55 20.17
N GLU A 56 -23.68 13.87 18.94
CA GLU A 56 -24.63 14.94 18.66
C GLU A 56 -26.03 14.64 19.21
N ARG A 57 -26.42 13.36 19.23
CA ARG A 57 -27.67 12.91 19.87
C ARG A 57 -27.61 13.15 21.36
N ILE A 58 -26.55 12.68 22.04
CA ILE A 58 -26.35 12.88 23.48
C ILE A 58 -26.38 14.38 23.81
N LEU A 59 -25.73 15.23 23.01
CA LEU A 59 -25.71 16.67 23.22
C LEU A 59 -27.10 17.32 23.08
N LYS A 60 -27.93 16.82 22.16
CA LYS A 60 -29.26 17.38 21.84
C LYS A 60 -30.38 16.82 22.71
N THR A 61 -30.34 15.54 23.08
CA THR A 61 -31.42 14.84 23.80
C THR A 61 -31.08 14.44 25.22
N GLY A 62 -29.79 14.42 25.60
CA GLY A 62 -29.33 13.97 26.91
C GLY A 62 -29.39 12.44 27.12
N GLU A 63 -29.70 11.66 26.09
CA GLU A 63 -29.81 10.19 26.17
C GLU A 63 -28.45 9.53 25.86
N ILE A 64 -27.92 8.76 26.82
CA ILE A 64 -26.72 7.95 26.65
C ILE A 64 -27.12 6.62 25.99
N GLY A 65 -26.67 6.40 24.75
CA GLY A 65 -26.79 5.11 24.06
C GLY A 65 -25.58 4.20 24.34
N ASP A 66 -25.76 2.89 24.19
CA ASP A 66 -24.70 1.90 24.33
C ASP A 66 -23.60 2.11 23.28
N ASP A 67 -22.36 2.19 23.78
CA ASP A 67 -21.13 2.34 23.02
C ASP A 67 -20.75 1.01 22.35
N PRO A 68 -20.57 0.93 21.02
CA PRO A 68 -20.04 -0.26 20.39
C PRO A 68 -18.54 -0.39 20.72
N GLU A 69 -18.17 -1.45 21.43
CA GLU A 69 -16.78 -1.81 21.75
C GLU A 69 -15.92 -1.92 20.46
N ASP A 70 -15.00 -0.97 20.31
CA ASP A 70 -13.93 -1.02 19.32
C ASP A 70 -12.81 -1.96 19.80
N GLU A 71 -12.87 -3.23 19.41
CA GLU A 71 -11.73 -4.16 19.52
C GLU A 71 -10.99 -4.25 18.18
N PHE A 72 -10.23 -3.21 17.84
CA PHE A 72 -9.28 -3.28 16.72
C PHE A 72 -7.95 -3.86 17.22
N THR A 73 -7.80 -5.19 17.15
CA THR A 73 -6.51 -5.84 17.44
C THR A 73 -5.60 -5.68 16.21
N GLU A 74 -4.70 -4.70 16.26
CA GLU A 74 -3.63 -4.56 15.28
C GLU A 74 -2.64 -5.72 15.45
N LEU A 75 -2.77 -6.75 14.61
CA LEU A 75 -1.84 -7.87 14.58
C LEU A 75 -0.49 -7.39 14.01
N GLU A 76 0.47 -7.07 14.89
CA GLU A 76 1.85 -6.90 14.47
C GLU A 76 2.41 -8.24 13.97
N PRO A 77 2.90 -8.32 12.73
CA PRO A 77 3.62 -9.50 12.28
C PRO A 77 4.97 -9.58 13.03
N VAL A 78 5.15 -10.67 13.79
CA VAL A 78 6.42 -11.01 14.45
C VAL A 78 7.45 -11.38 13.37
N GLU A 79 8.13 -10.38 12.82
CA GLU A 79 9.29 -10.60 11.95
C GLU A 79 10.53 -10.98 12.81
N ASP A 80 11.14 -12.12 12.48
CA ASP A 80 12.41 -12.56 13.08
C ASP A 80 13.52 -11.51 12.88
N GLU A 81 14.10 -11.02 13.98
CA GLU A 81 15.16 -9.99 13.97
C GLU A 81 16.37 -10.39 13.11
N ARG A 82 16.65 -11.70 12.95
CA ARG A 82 17.72 -12.20 12.08
C ARG A 82 17.38 -12.03 10.60
N GLN A 83 16.12 -12.21 10.22
CA GLN A 83 15.65 -11.98 8.85
C GLN A 83 15.76 -10.49 8.50
N ARG A 84 15.36 -9.59 9.42
CA ARG A 84 15.51 -8.14 9.27
C ARG A 84 16.96 -7.70 9.02
N LYS A 85 17.92 -8.24 9.77
CA LYS A 85 19.35 -7.90 9.57
C LYS A 85 19.88 -8.34 8.21
N ARG A 86 19.50 -9.53 7.73
CA ARG A 86 19.97 -10.05 6.44
C ARG A 86 19.35 -9.31 5.26
N ILE A 87 18.06 -8.98 5.31
CA ILE A 87 17.42 -8.24 4.23
C ILE A 87 17.95 -6.80 4.14
N ASN A 88 18.23 -6.17 5.28
CA ASN A 88 18.86 -4.85 5.30
C ASN A 88 20.27 -4.87 4.68
N ALA A 89 21.03 -5.93 4.87
CA ALA A 89 22.34 -6.08 4.21
C ALA A 89 22.21 -6.14 2.68
N VAL A 90 21.21 -6.88 2.18
CA VAL A 90 20.90 -6.95 0.74
C VAL A 90 20.41 -5.60 0.22
N ALA A 91 19.47 -4.98 0.92
CA ALA A 91 18.93 -3.66 0.58
C ALA A 91 20.05 -2.60 0.49
N ASN A 92 20.94 -2.57 1.48
CA ASN A 92 22.09 -1.67 1.49
C ASN A 92 23.07 -1.93 0.33
N ALA A 93 23.32 -3.20 0.00
CA ALA A 93 24.17 -3.56 -1.13
C ALA A 93 23.54 -3.12 -2.47
N VAL A 94 22.23 -3.30 -2.61
CA VAL A 94 21.47 -2.88 -3.79
C VAL A 94 21.42 -1.36 -3.90
N TYR A 95 21.13 -0.66 -2.81
CA TYR A 95 21.12 0.80 -2.76
C TYR A 95 22.46 1.40 -3.20
N LYS A 96 23.59 0.86 -2.71
CA LYS A 96 24.93 1.29 -3.16
C LYS A 96 25.13 1.10 -4.67
N LYS A 97 24.59 0.03 -5.26
CA LYS A 97 24.65 -0.19 -6.71
C LYS A 97 23.77 0.80 -7.47
N ILE A 98 22.58 1.10 -6.96
CA ILE A 98 21.68 2.11 -7.51
C ILE A 98 22.39 3.47 -7.51
N ALA A 99 22.89 3.91 -6.36
CA ALA A 99 23.62 5.17 -6.21
C ALA A 99 24.79 5.28 -7.19
N LYS A 100 25.53 4.18 -7.42
CA LYS A 100 26.61 4.16 -8.41
C LYS A 100 26.09 4.24 -9.85
N ALA A 101 24.95 3.64 -10.16
CA ALA A 101 24.36 3.63 -11.51
C ALA A 101 23.63 4.93 -11.87
N THR A 102 23.21 5.70 -10.86
CA THR A 102 22.50 6.98 -11.01
C THR A 102 23.37 8.20 -10.69
N HIS A 103 24.64 8.01 -10.30
CA HIS A 103 25.56 9.12 -10.01
C HIS A 103 25.71 10.05 -11.22
N PRO A 104 25.81 11.39 -11.03
CA PRO A 104 25.98 12.36 -12.11
C PRO A 104 27.06 11.97 -13.13
N ASP A 105 28.25 11.58 -12.67
CA ASP A 105 29.36 11.10 -13.52
C ASP A 105 28.99 9.94 -14.45
N LYS A 106 28.02 9.09 -14.05
CA LYS A 106 27.56 7.94 -14.82
C LYS A 106 26.39 8.24 -15.74
N ILE A 107 25.75 9.38 -15.59
CA ILE A 107 24.56 9.74 -16.38
C ILE A 107 24.80 10.97 -17.27
N MET A 108 25.87 11.74 -17.03
CA MET A 108 26.18 12.99 -17.76
C MET A 108 26.28 12.85 -19.29
N HIS A 109 26.53 11.64 -19.80
CA HIS A 109 26.63 11.35 -21.23
C HIS A 109 25.31 10.88 -21.86
N MET A 110 24.25 10.74 -21.05
CA MET A 110 22.91 10.35 -21.48
C MET A 110 22.09 11.58 -21.88
N THR A 111 20.99 11.37 -22.58
CA THR A 111 20.01 12.42 -22.91
C THR A 111 19.44 13.06 -21.63
N GLU A 112 19.03 14.33 -21.69
CA GLU A 112 18.44 15.04 -20.55
C GLU A 112 17.26 14.27 -19.91
N GLU A 113 16.39 13.68 -20.73
CA GLU A 113 15.25 12.85 -20.30
C GLU A 113 15.71 11.63 -19.47
N GLU A 114 16.67 10.85 -19.98
CA GLU A 114 17.21 9.70 -19.25
C GLU A 114 18.01 10.13 -17.99
N GLN A 115 18.65 11.30 -18.01
CA GLN A 115 19.29 11.84 -16.81
C GLN A 115 18.25 12.19 -15.73
N GLU A 116 17.14 12.82 -16.12
CA GLU A 116 16.03 13.13 -15.22
C GLU A 116 15.42 11.86 -14.64
N ARG A 117 15.07 10.91 -15.51
CA ARG A 117 14.57 9.59 -15.10
C ARG A 117 15.49 8.89 -14.09
N ARG A 118 16.81 8.96 -14.27
CA ARG A 118 17.77 8.35 -13.33
C ARG A 118 17.92 9.12 -12.03
N ARG A 119 17.74 10.44 -12.04
CA ARG A 119 17.66 11.26 -10.81
C ARG A 119 16.41 10.90 -10.03
N ASP A 120 15.27 10.75 -10.69
CA ASP A 120 14.01 10.35 -10.05
C ASP A 120 14.15 8.96 -9.41
N MET A 121 14.70 7.98 -10.15
CA MET A 121 14.99 6.65 -9.60
C MET A 121 15.93 6.67 -8.40
N PHE A 122 16.88 7.61 -8.35
CA PHE A 122 17.76 7.78 -7.20
C PHE A 122 17.01 8.35 -6.00
N GLN A 123 16.14 9.34 -6.23
CA GLN A 123 15.29 9.90 -5.19
C GLN A 123 14.35 8.84 -4.61
N ASP A 124 13.70 8.06 -5.47
CA ASP A 124 12.86 6.94 -5.06
C ASP A 124 13.63 5.89 -4.26
N ALA A 125 14.88 5.62 -4.65
CA ALA A 125 15.75 4.71 -3.91
C ALA A 125 16.14 5.27 -2.54
N GLN A 126 16.40 6.57 -2.43
CA GLN A 126 16.69 7.22 -1.16
C GLN A 126 15.49 7.15 -0.22
N ASP A 127 14.31 7.47 -0.75
CA ASP A 127 13.03 7.36 -0.04
C ASP A 127 12.77 5.94 0.47
N ALA A 128 12.91 4.94 -0.41
CA ALA A 128 12.73 3.54 -0.07
C ALA A 128 13.74 3.09 1.01
N SER A 129 14.99 3.55 0.94
CA SER A 129 16.00 3.28 1.96
C SER A 129 15.61 3.89 3.31
N ASN A 130 15.13 5.14 3.33
CA ASN A 130 14.70 5.84 4.54
C ASN A 130 13.47 5.18 5.19
N LYS A 131 12.50 4.76 4.37
CA LYS A 131 11.27 4.06 4.79
C LYS A 131 11.48 2.57 5.08
N ARG A 132 12.72 2.05 4.93
CA ARG A 132 13.08 0.63 5.07
C ARG A 132 12.31 -0.31 4.12
N GLU A 133 11.93 0.21 2.95
CA GLU A 133 11.22 -0.49 1.90
C GLU A 133 12.18 -1.24 0.98
N TRP A 134 12.82 -2.28 1.53
CA TRP A 134 13.81 -3.08 0.80
C TRP A 134 13.30 -3.62 -0.54
N TYR A 135 12.00 -3.90 -0.63
CA TYR A 135 11.36 -4.44 -1.82
C TYR A 135 11.34 -3.44 -2.98
N ARG A 136 11.11 -2.14 -2.69
CA ARG A 136 11.18 -1.07 -3.70
C ARG A 136 12.58 -0.91 -4.27
N LEU A 137 13.61 -1.04 -3.42
CA LEU A 137 15.01 -1.04 -3.87
C LEU A 137 15.30 -2.17 -4.86
N LEU A 138 14.70 -3.35 -4.67
CA LEU A 138 14.84 -4.46 -5.62
C LEU A 138 14.14 -4.17 -6.95
N CYS A 139 12.97 -3.51 -6.92
CA CYS A 139 12.27 -3.08 -8.13
C CYS A 139 13.10 -2.07 -8.93
N ILE A 140 13.57 -1.00 -8.27
CA ILE A 140 14.42 0.04 -8.90
C ILE A 140 15.69 -0.56 -9.49
N ALA A 141 16.35 -1.47 -8.75
CA ALA A 141 17.54 -2.15 -9.25
C ALA A 141 17.24 -3.00 -10.49
N THR A 142 16.07 -3.65 -10.54
CA THR A 142 15.65 -4.41 -11.71
C THR A 142 15.41 -3.49 -12.91
N ASP A 143 14.79 -2.33 -12.71
CA ASP A 143 14.55 -1.33 -13.76
C ASP A 143 15.85 -0.73 -14.31
N LEU A 144 16.86 -0.56 -13.46
CA LEU A 144 18.21 -0.12 -13.84
C LEU A 144 19.07 -1.24 -14.46
N GLY A 145 18.55 -2.46 -14.59
CA GLY A 145 19.31 -3.61 -15.11
C GLY A 145 20.42 -4.09 -14.17
N ILE A 146 20.35 -3.76 -12.89
CA ILE A 146 21.35 -4.13 -11.89
C ILE A 146 21.14 -5.59 -11.48
N SER A 147 22.21 -6.39 -11.56
CA SER A 147 22.17 -7.78 -11.09
C SER A 147 21.94 -7.86 -9.58
N LEU A 148 20.82 -8.47 -9.21
CA LEU A 148 20.47 -8.77 -7.84
C LEU A 148 21.41 -9.86 -7.27
N PRO A 149 21.69 -9.83 -5.97
CA PRO A 149 22.56 -10.83 -5.35
C PRO A 149 21.98 -12.24 -5.48
N THR A 150 22.89 -13.21 -5.54
CA THR A 150 22.60 -14.64 -5.65
C THR A 150 21.59 -15.07 -4.57
N PRO A 151 20.46 -15.72 -4.95
CA PRO A 151 19.35 -15.93 -4.03
C PRO A 151 19.64 -17.00 -2.97
N SER A 152 19.45 -16.67 -1.70
CA SER A 152 19.36 -17.65 -0.61
C SER A 152 17.93 -18.20 -0.51
N LYS A 153 17.73 -19.33 0.16
CA LYS A 153 16.38 -19.85 0.45
C LYS A 153 15.57 -18.83 1.27
N GLU A 154 16.22 -18.12 2.18
CA GLU A 154 15.59 -17.09 3.00
C GLU A 154 15.12 -15.89 2.17
N HIS A 155 15.90 -15.45 1.17
CA HIS A 155 15.46 -14.39 0.26
C HIS A 155 14.20 -14.77 -0.51
N ILE A 156 14.08 -16.04 -0.90
CA ILE A 156 12.88 -16.55 -1.57
C ILE A 156 11.69 -16.53 -0.62
N THR A 157 11.84 -16.99 0.61
CA THR A 157 10.76 -16.94 1.61
C THR A 157 10.33 -15.50 1.90
N LEU A 158 11.27 -14.56 2.02
CA LEU A 158 10.97 -13.15 2.24
C LEU A 158 10.18 -12.53 1.08
N LEU A 159 10.56 -12.84 -0.17
CA LEU A 159 9.82 -12.40 -1.34
C LEU A 159 8.41 -13.01 -1.40
N GLU A 160 8.26 -14.29 -1.07
CA GLU A 160 6.95 -14.95 -0.99
C GLU A 160 6.05 -14.29 0.05
N THR A 161 6.58 -14.05 1.25
CA THR A 161 5.86 -13.34 2.32
C THR A 161 5.47 -11.95 1.85
N LYS A 162 6.39 -11.19 1.26
CA LYS A 162 6.09 -9.81 0.84
C LYS A 162 5.06 -9.75 -0.30
N ASN A 163 5.15 -10.66 -1.27
CA ASN A 163 4.14 -10.76 -2.32
C ASN A 163 2.78 -11.11 -1.74
N LYS A 164 2.72 -12.00 -0.75
CA LYS A 164 1.47 -12.33 -0.05
C LYS A 164 0.91 -11.13 0.69
N GLU A 165 1.73 -10.38 1.42
CA GLU A 165 1.32 -9.15 2.11
C GLU A 165 0.72 -8.13 1.13
N LEU A 166 1.45 -7.78 0.05
CA LEU A 166 0.97 -6.81 -0.94
C LEU A 166 -0.38 -7.24 -1.54
N ARG A 167 -0.54 -8.52 -1.88
CA ARG A 167 -1.81 -9.07 -2.37
C ARG A 167 -2.93 -8.88 -1.35
N GLN A 168 -2.68 -9.20 -0.08
CA GLN A 168 -3.68 -9.05 0.97
C GLN A 168 -4.03 -7.58 1.21
N THR A 169 -3.04 -6.68 1.22
CA THR A 169 -3.29 -5.24 1.34
C THR A 169 -4.16 -4.74 0.19
N ILE A 170 -3.86 -5.09 -1.06
CA ILE A 170 -4.67 -4.72 -2.23
C ILE A 170 -6.11 -5.26 -2.10
N ILE A 171 -6.27 -6.52 -1.66
CA ILE A 171 -7.59 -7.12 -1.44
C ILE A 171 -8.36 -6.34 -0.36
N SER A 172 -7.73 -6.02 0.76
CA SER A 172 -8.35 -5.28 1.86
C SER A 172 -8.74 -3.86 1.44
N MET A 173 -7.86 -3.14 0.73
CA MET A 173 -8.17 -1.81 0.19
C MET A 173 -9.41 -1.86 -0.69
N ASN A 174 -9.49 -2.83 -1.60
CA ASN A 174 -10.62 -2.99 -2.51
C ASN A 174 -11.96 -3.31 -1.81
N LYS A 175 -11.94 -3.76 -0.55
CA LYS A 175 -13.14 -4.05 0.25
C LYS A 175 -13.61 -2.87 1.10
N THR A 176 -12.84 -1.79 1.18
CA THR A 176 -13.23 -0.59 1.92
C THR A 176 -14.49 0.04 1.31
N TYR A 177 -15.31 0.69 2.14
CA TYR A 177 -16.53 1.39 1.69
C TYR A 177 -16.24 2.38 0.56
N ALA A 178 -15.17 3.17 0.67
CA ALA A 178 -14.76 4.13 -0.35
C ALA A 178 -14.47 3.45 -1.72
N MET A 179 -13.74 2.34 -1.73
CA MET A 179 -13.43 1.61 -2.98
C MET A 179 -14.65 0.92 -3.57
N VAL A 180 -15.50 0.36 -2.71
CA VAL A 180 -16.75 -0.27 -3.12
C VAL A 180 -17.67 0.80 -3.74
N TYR A 181 -17.82 1.96 -3.09
CA TYR A 181 -18.58 3.10 -3.58
C TYR A 181 -18.10 3.57 -4.96
N ASN A 182 -16.79 3.75 -5.13
CA ASN A 182 -16.23 4.24 -6.40
C ASN A 182 -16.43 3.27 -7.58
N LYS A 183 -16.61 1.97 -7.31
CA LYS A 183 -16.88 0.94 -8.33
C LYS A 183 -18.37 0.69 -8.58
N MET A 184 -19.26 1.26 -7.77
CA MET A 184 -20.70 1.01 -7.90
C MET A 184 -21.29 1.76 -9.09
N PRO A 185 -22.02 1.08 -10.00
CA PRO A 185 -22.50 1.68 -11.23
C PRO A 185 -23.78 2.50 -11.07
N ASN A 186 -24.52 2.37 -9.97
CA ASN A 186 -25.83 2.98 -9.80
C ASN A 186 -26.02 3.64 -8.42
N GLU A 187 -26.85 4.68 -8.39
CA GLU A 187 -27.11 5.48 -7.18
C GLU A 187 -27.90 4.75 -6.10
N ALA A 188 -28.75 3.78 -6.47
CA ALA A 188 -29.52 3.00 -5.49
C ALA A 188 -28.60 2.13 -4.60
N SER A 189 -27.62 1.46 -5.20
CA SER A 189 -26.60 0.68 -4.50
C SER A 189 -25.72 1.56 -3.63
N LYS A 190 -25.35 2.76 -4.10
CA LYS A 190 -24.60 3.74 -3.30
C LYS A 190 -25.36 4.19 -2.06
N LYS A 191 -26.67 4.48 -2.18
CA LYS A 191 -27.51 4.82 -1.02
C LYS A 191 -27.60 3.69 0.00
N ASN A 192 -27.71 2.43 -0.45
CA ASN A 192 -27.69 1.30 0.46
C ASN A 192 -26.34 1.16 1.19
N LEU A 193 -25.24 1.37 0.48
CA LEU A 193 -23.90 1.39 1.07
C LEU A 193 -23.78 2.49 2.15
N PHE A 194 -24.34 3.68 1.91
CA PHE A 194 -24.38 4.74 2.93
C PHE A 194 -25.22 4.38 4.15
N LYS A 195 -26.33 3.68 3.98
CA LYS A 195 -27.13 3.16 5.12
C LYS A 195 -26.32 2.18 5.97
N GLU A 196 -25.63 1.25 5.32
CA GLU A 196 -24.77 0.28 5.99
C GLU A 196 -23.61 0.98 6.72
N PHE A 197 -22.96 1.94 6.06
CA PHE A 197 -21.88 2.73 6.64
C PHE A 197 -22.36 3.58 7.82
N ALA A 198 -23.47 4.30 7.67
CA ALA A 198 -24.10 5.09 8.74
C ALA A 198 -24.41 4.23 9.97
N LYS A 199 -25.01 3.05 9.77
CA LYS A 199 -25.28 2.11 10.86
C LYS A 199 -24.00 1.60 11.52
N ALA A 200 -22.98 1.26 10.73
CA ALA A 200 -21.71 0.75 11.25
C ALA A 200 -20.90 1.81 12.01
N THR A 201 -21.13 3.09 11.72
CA THR A 201 -20.44 4.24 12.33
C THR A 201 -21.29 5.00 13.35
N GLY A 202 -22.45 4.46 13.73
CA GLY A 202 -23.28 5.02 14.80
C GLY A 202 -24.13 6.25 14.44
N TYR A 203 -24.33 6.53 13.15
CA TYR A 203 -25.26 7.59 12.71
C TYR A 203 -26.71 7.14 12.88
N THR A 204 -27.55 8.05 13.39
CA THR A 204 -28.97 7.82 13.64
C THR A 204 -29.81 9.00 13.15
N THR A 205 -31.11 8.82 12.95
CA THR A 205 -32.04 9.92 12.69
C THR A 205 -32.51 10.53 14.01
N LEU A 206 -32.76 11.84 14.03
CA LEU A 206 -33.56 12.46 15.08
C LEU A 206 -35.04 12.10 14.81
N ASP A 207 -35.65 11.31 15.69
CA ASP A 207 -37.11 11.09 15.72
C ASP A 207 -37.85 12.33 16.25
#